data_AF-A0A7K7MCF0-F1
#
_entry.id   AF-A0A7K7MCF0-F1
#
_cell.length_a   1.000
_cell.length_b   1.000
_cell.length_c   1.000
_cell.angle_alpha   90.00
_cell.angle_beta   90.00
_cell.angle_gamma   90.00
#
_symmetry.space_group_name_H-M   'P 1'
#
loop_
_entity.id
_entity.type
_entity.pdbx_description
1 polymer ?
#
loop_
_entity_poly.entity_id
_entity_poly.type
_entity_poly.pdbx_seq_one_letter_code
_entity_poly.pdbx_strand_id
1 'polypeptide(L)'
;SQLYWFTVEFGLCKQNGLIKAYGAGLLSSYGELKYALSNNPEYKPFDPEVAAVHPYQDQAFQPVYFIAENLEDAKVKLQNYAMKIKKPFALRYDPFTSSIEVLNTPQKVKKALHQIKEELKNFCLALENLS
;
A
#
# COMPACT_ATOMS: atom_id res chain seq x y z
N SER A 1 10.47 -0.31 -7.41
CA SER A 1 10.97 -1.46 -6.62
C SER A 1 11.23 -1.07 -5.17
N GLN A 2 11.89 0.05 -4.89
CA GLN A 2 12.28 0.44 -3.52
C GLN A 2 11.13 0.50 -2.49
N LEU A 3 9.98 1.06 -2.89
CA LEU A 3 8.80 1.11 -2.02
C LEU A 3 8.29 -0.27 -1.61
N TYR A 4 8.34 -1.24 -2.52
CA TYR A 4 7.95 -2.62 -2.24
C TYR A 4 8.92 -3.23 -1.22
N TRP A 5 10.23 -2.99 -1.37
CA TRP A 5 11.25 -3.46 -0.43
C TRP A 5 10.99 -2.98 1.00
N PHE A 6 10.77 -1.67 1.20
CA PHE A 6 10.56 -1.10 2.53
C PHE A 6 9.14 -1.26 3.09
N THR A 7 8.23 -1.93 2.36
CA THR A 7 6.88 -2.21 2.84
C THR A 7 6.60 -3.70 2.83
N VAL A 8 6.39 -4.29 1.66
CA VAL A 8 6.00 -5.68 1.52
C VAL A 8 7.11 -6.64 1.96
N GLU A 9 8.39 -6.32 1.74
CA GLU A 9 9.49 -7.21 2.16
C GLU A 9 9.98 -6.95 3.59
N PHE A 10 10.25 -5.69 3.94
CA PHE A 10 10.86 -5.32 5.22
C PHE A 10 10.06 -4.25 5.98
N GLY A 11 8.76 -4.18 5.76
CA GLY A 11 7.90 -3.21 6.44
C GLY A 11 7.57 -3.56 7.89
N LEU A 12 7.51 -2.51 8.71
CA LEU A 12 7.02 -2.55 10.08
C LEU A 12 5.75 -1.69 10.21
N CYS A 13 4.90 -2.01 11.17
CA CYS A 13 3.72 -1.21 11.49
C CYS A 13 3.58 -0.99 13.00
N LYS A 14 2.81 0.03 13.39
CA LYS A 14 2.36 0.18 14.77
C LYS A 14 1.04 -0.55 14.97
N GLN A 15 0.93 -1.25 16.10
CA GLN A 15 -0.30 -1.87 16.55
C GLN A 15 -0.38 -1.74 18.07
N ASN A 16 -1.40 -1.05 18.57
CA ASN A 16 -1.59 -0.79 20.00
C ASN A 16 -0.35 -0.17 20.69
N GLY A 17 0.31 0.78 20.00
CA GLY A 17 1.52 1.44 20.49
C GLY A 17 2.81 0.61 20.40
N LEU A 18 2.73 -0.64 19.94
CA LEU A 18 3.90 -1.51 19.75
C LEU A 18 4.28 -1.61 18.27
N ILE A 19 5.58 -1.73 18.00
CA ILE A 19 6.10 -2.01 16.66
C ILE A 19 5.95 -3.51 16.38
N LYS A 20 5.43 -3.85 15.20
CA LYS A 20 5.25 -5.22 14.70
C LYS A 20 5.76 -5.32 13.27
N ALA A 21 6.29 -6.49 12.92
CA ALA A 21 6.71 -6.79 11.56
C ALA A 21 5.53 -7.33 10.74
N TYR A 22 5.44 -6.89 9.48
CA TYR A 22 4.52 -7.47 8.50
C TYR A 22 5.22 -7.84 7.18
N GLY A 23 6.45 -7.34 6.97
CA GLY A 23 7.23 -7.64 5.77
C GLY A 23 7.55 -9.14 5.62
N ALA A 24 7.43 -9.67 4.41
CA ALA A 24 7.64 -11.08 4.11
C ALA A 24 9.08 -11.55 4.42
N GLY A 25 10.10 -10.75 4.08
CA GLY A 25 11.50 -11.01 4.43
C GLY A 25 11.73 -11.10 5.94
N LEU A 26 11.05 -10.25 6.73
CA LEU A 26 11.11 -10.33 8.19
C LEU A 26 10.42 -11.58 8.71
N LEU A 27 9.21 -11.86 8.26
CA LEU A 27 8.42 -12.99 8.76
C LEU A 27 9.00 -14.36 8.38
N SER A 28 9.86 -14.42 7.36
CA SER A 28 10.54 -15.64 6.92
C SER A 28 11.98 -15.79 7.44
N SER A 29 12.56 -14.74 8.05
CA SER A 29 13.93 -14.75 8.59
C SER A 29 13.94 -14.58 10.09
N TYR A 30 14.24 -15.65 10.82
CA TYR A 30 14.30 -15.61 12.29
C TYR A 30 15.29 -14.57 12.83
N GLY A 31 16.49 -14.51 12.24
CA GLY A 31 17.54 -13.58 12.66
C GLY A 31 17.15 -12.13 12.39
N GLU A 32 16.61 -11.87 11.20
CA GLU A 32 16.25 -10.50 10.82
C GLU A 32 14.99 -10.01 11.52
N LEU A 33 14.01 -10.87 11.79
CA LEU A 33 12.85 -10.52 12.62
C LEU A 33 13.26 -10.05 14.01
N LYS A 34 14.18 -10.78 14.66
CA LYS A 34 14.71 -10.39 15.97
C LYS A 34 15.50 -9.07 15.90
N TYR A 35 16.30 -8.91 14.85
CA TYR A 35 17.08 -7.68 14.65
C TYR A 35 16.16 -6.47 14.42
N ALA A 36 15.17 -6.59 13.54
CA ALA A 36 14.21 -5.55 13.17
C ALA A 36 13.27 -5.08 14.29
N LEU A 37 13.16 -5.85 15.38
CA LEU A 37 12.37 -5.51 16.57
C LEU A 37 13.25 -5.22 17.80
N SER A 38 14.56 -5.14 17.60
CA SER A 38 15.53 -4.77 18.65
C SER A 38 15.72 -3.25 18.72
N ASN A 39 16.67 -2.79 19.53
CA ASN A 39 17.06 -1.37 19.58
C ASN A 39 18.26 -1.05 18.68
N ASN A 40 18.68 -2.00 17.83
CA ASN A 40 19.85 -1.84 16.96
C ASN A 40 19.59 -1.05 15.65
N PRO A 41 18.49 -1.30 14.90
CA PRO A 41 18.27 -0.58 13.65
C PRO A 41 17.70 0.82 13.87
N GLU A 42 17.79 1.66 12.85
CA GLU A 42 17.11 2.95 12.80
C GLU A 42 15.66 2.77 12.33
N TYR A 43 14.73 3.42 13.00
CA TYR A 43 13.31 3.43 12.62
C TYR A 43 12.90 4.78 12.03
N LYS A 44 12.25 4.75 10.87
CA LYS A 44 11.71 5.96 10.21
C LYS A 44 10.20 5.85 10.02
N PRO A 45 9.43 6.94 10.14
CA PRO A 45 8.04 6.93 9.71
C PRO A 45 7.94 6.60 8.22
N PHE A 46 6.96 5.79 7.84
CA PHE A 46 6.73 5.49 6.42
C PHE A 46 6.25 6.75 5.68
N ASP A 47 7.11 7.22 4.78
CA ASP A 47 6.86 8.25 3.78
C ASP A 47 7.30 7.70 2.42
N PRO A 48 6.38 7.55 1.44
CA PRO A 48 6.73 7.05 0.13
C PRO A 48 7.81 7.87 -0.60
N GLU A 49 7.87 9.19 -0.43
CA GLU A 49 8.88 10.01 -1.12
C GLU A 49 10.28 9.70 -0.60
N VAL A 50 10.41 9.47 0.70
CA VAL A 50 11.68 9.13 1.35
C VAL A 50 12.05 7.68 1.07
N ALA A 51 11.12 6.74 1.27
CA ALA A 51 11.36 5.32 1.08
C ALA A 51 11.66 4.98 -0.38
N ALA A 52 11.09 5.68 -1.36
CA ALA A 52 11.31 5.42 -2.78
C ALA A 52 12.76 5.66 -3.25
N VAL A 53 13.52 6.51 -2.54
CA VAL A 53 14.91 6.86 -2.87
C VAL A 53 15.92 6.41 -1.82
N HIS A 54 15.46 5.76 -0.74
CA HIS A 54 16.34 5.27 0.30
C HIS A 54 17.18 4.09 -0.22
N PRO A 55 18.52 4.13 -0.12
CA PRO A 55 19.37 3.04 -0.57
C PRO A 55 19.22 1.82 0.33
N TYR A 56 19.49 0.63 -0.22
CA TYR A 56 19.45 -0.63 0.50
C TYR A 56 20.44 -1.64 -0.09
N GLN A 57 20.63 -2.74 0.62
CA GLN A 57 21.41 -3.90 0.17
C GLN A 57 20.74 -5.18 0.69
N ASP A 58 21.08 -6.33 0.09
CA ASP A 58 20.41 -7.63 0.30
C ASP A 58 21.29 -8.69 0.99
N GLN A 59 22.53 -8.38 1.37
CA GLN A 59 23.50 -9.31 1.95
C GLN A 59 23.47 -9.35 3.48
N ALA A 60 23.23 -8.21 4.12
CA ALA A 60 23.16 -8.04 5.56
C ALA A 60 21.77 -7.57 6.01
N PHE A 61 21.53 -7.55 7.32
CA PHE A 61 20.28 -7.02 7.87
C PHE A 61 20.09 -5.54 7.54
N GLN A 62 18.84 -5.12 7.35
CA GLN A 62 18.56 -3.74 6.97
C GLN A 62 18.88 -2.77 8.12
N PRO A 63 19.73 -1.75 7.91
CA PRO A 63 20.06 -0.79 8.96
C PRO A 63 18.90 0.17 9.27
N VAL A 64 17.94 0.29 8.36
CA VAL A 64 16.79 1.20 8.45
C VAL A 64 15.50 0.45 8.11
N TYR A 65 14.48 0.59 8.96
CA TYR A 65 13.14 0.09 8.71
C TYR A 65 12.11 1.22 8.72
N PHE A 66 11.14 1.16 7.81
CA PHE A 66 10.05 2.12 7.75
C PHE A 66 8.81 1.60 8.50
N ILE A 67 8.26 2.43 9.38
CA ILE A 67 7.11 2.13 10.22
C ILE A 67 5.86 2.80 9.67
N ALA A 68 4.92 2.00 9.20
CA ALA A 68 3.55 2.45 8.92
C ALA A 68 2.78 2.68 10.22
N GLU A 69 1.98 3.75 10.29
CA GLU A 69 1.10 3.96 11.46
C GLU A 69 0.02 2.88 11.51
N ASN A 70 -0.57 2.58 10.35
CA ASN A 70 -1.40 1.41 10.09
C ASN A 70 -1.43 1.17 8.56
N LEU A 71 -2.00 0.04 8.12
CA LEU A 71 -2.01 -0.32 6.70
C LEU A 71 -2.88 0.61 5.85
N GLU A 72 -3.95 1.19 6.41
CA GLU A 72 -4.81 2.12 5.66
C GLU A 72 -4.09 3.46 5.43
N ASP A 73 -3.38 4.00 6.44
CA ASP A 73 -2.51 5.18 6.29
C ASP A 73 -1.44 4.93 5.23
N ALA A 74 -0.75 3.78 5.28
CA ALA A 74 0.26 3.43 4.29
C ALA A 74 -0.32 3.35 2.86
N LYS A 75 -1.51 2.75 2.71
CA LYS A 75 -2.23 2.68 1.43
C LYS A 75 -2.58 4.07 0.91
N VAL A 76 -3.13 4.96 1.73
CA VAL A 76 -3.46 6.34 1.34
C VAL A 76 -2.21 7.11 0.93
N LYS A 77 -1.11 7.00 1.69
CA LYS A 77 0.17 7.62 1.33
C LYS A 77 0.69 7.10 -0.02
N LEU A 78 0.64 5.79 -0.24
CA LEU A 78 1.03 5.18 -1.52
C LEU A 78 0.14 5.63 -2.68
N GLN A 79 -1.18 5.76 -2.48
CA GLN A 79 -2.10 6.29 -3.48
C GLN A 79 -1.74 7.73 -3.84
N ASN A 80 -1.50 8.58 -2.84
CA ASN A 80 -1.08 9.97 -3.04
C ASN A 80 0.25 10.08 -3.79
N TYR A 81 1.22 9.23 -3.45
CA TYR A 81 2.48 9.13 -4.17
C TYR A 81 2.26 8.69 -5.63
N ALA A 82 1.45 7.66 -5.85
CA ALA A 82 1.17 7.13 -7.18
C ALA A 82 0.44 8.13 -8.10
N MET A 83 -0.34 9.06 -7.54
CA MET A 83 -0.97 10.14 -8.31
C MET A 83 0.04 11.14 -8.88
N LYS A 84 1.22 11.29 -8.28
CA LYS A 84 2.28 12.18 -8.77
C LYS A 84 3.07 11.57 -9.93
N ILE A 85 2.96 10.25 -10.15
CA ILE A 85 3.61 9.57 -11.27
C ILE A 85 3.01 10.10 -12.57
N LYS A 86 3.85 10.72 -13.40
CA LYS A 86 3.44 11.25 -14.71
C LYS A 86 3.03 10.11 -15.64
N LYS A 87 1.72 9.97 -15.86
CA LYS A 87 1.14 9.03 -16.82
C LYS A 87 -0.03 9.70 -17.56
N PRO A 88 -0.18 9.48 -18.88
CA PRO A 88 -1.23 10.14 -19.68
C PRO A 88 -2.62 9.50 -19.51
N PHE A 89 -2.79 8.53 -18.61
CA PHE A 89 -4.03 7.80 -18.39
C PHE A 89 -4.16 7.32 -16.94
N ALA A 90 -5.39 7.06 -16.51
CA ALA A 90 -5.65 6.33 -15.27
C ALA A 90 -5.85 4.83 -15.55
N LEU A 91 -5.63 4.00 -14.54
CA LEU A 91 -5.87 2.56 -14.60
C LEU A 91 -6.92 2.21 -13.55
N ARG A 92 -7.79 1.27 -13.89
CA ARG A 92 -8.75 0.65 -12.97
C ARG A 92 -8.62 -0.86 -13.10
N TYR A 93 -8.63 -1.55 -11.98
CA TYR A 93 -8.72 -3.01 -11.97
C TYR A 93 -10.19 -3.44 -12.09
N ASP A 94 -10.48 -4.37 -12.99
CA ASP A 94 -11.76 -5.05 -13.10
C ASP A 94 -11.66 -6.42 -12.41
N PRO A 95 -12.30 -6.63 -11.26
CA PRO A 95 -12.23 -7.88 -10.52
C PRO A 95 -12.99 -9.03 -11.20
N PHE A 96 -13.98 -8.75 -12.05
CA PHE A 96 -14.80 -9.78 -12.70
C PHE A 96 -14.03 -10.49 -13.82
N THR A 97 -13.21 -9.72 -14.54
CA THR A 97 -12.40 -10.24 -15.66
C THR A 97 -10.92 -10.41 -15.29
N SER A 98 -10.53 -10.04 -14.06
CA SER A 98 -9.13 -10.02 -13.62
C SER A 98 -8.23 -9.22 -14.58
N SER A 99 -8.73 -8.11 -15.11
CA SER A 99 -8.06 -7.31 -16.13
C SER A 99 -7.85 -5.85 -15.73
N ILE A 100 -7.03 -5.13 -16.50
CA ILE A 100 -6.75 -3.71 -16.28
C ILE A 100 -7.48 -2.88 -17.35
N GLU A 101 -8.41 -2.05 -16.90
CA GLU A 101 -9.05 -1.05 -17.74
C GLU A 101 -8.22 0.24 -17.80
N VAL A 102 -7.82 0.63 -19.02
CA VAL A 102 -7.14 1.90 -19.26
C VAL A 102 -8.18 3.00 -19.47
N LEU A 103 -8.27 3.93 -18.52
CA LEU A 103 -9.15 5.08 -18.54
C LEU A 103 -8.47 6.26 -19.25
N ASN A 104 -8.46 6.22 -20.58
CA ASN A 104 -7.83 7.21 -21.45
C ASN A 104 -8.80 7.99 -22.34
N THR A 105 -10.11 7.71 -22.27
CA THR A 105 -11.14 8.43 -23.03
C THR A 105 -12.34 8.78 -22.14
N PRO A 106 -13.08 9.87 -22.44
CA PRO A 106 -14.29 10.22 -21.70
C PRO A 106 -15.34 9.11 -21.69
N GLN A 107 -15.48 8.32 -22.77
CA GLN A 107 -16.45 7.22 -22.82
C GLN A 107 -16.11 6.11 -21.81
N LYS A 108 -14.83 5.73 -21.69
CA LYS A 108 -14.40 4.72 -20.73
C LYS A 108 -14.58 5.19 -19.29
N VAL A 109 -14.28 6.46 -19.02
CA VAL A 109 -14.52 7.06 -17.69
C VAL A 109 -16.01 7.08 -17.36
N LYS A 110 -16.88 7.46 -18.30
CA LYS A 110 -18.35 7.43 -18.11
C LYS A 110 -18.87 6.01 -17.83
N LYS A 111 -18.37 5.00 -18.54
CA LYS A 111 -18.73 3.59 -18.30
C LYS A 111 -18.37 3.18 -16.86
N ALA A 112 -17.14 3.49 -16.43
CA ALA A 112 -16.67 3.20 -15.08
C ALA A 112 -17.48 3.92 -13.98
N LEU A 113 -17.87 5.18 -14.22
CA LEU A 113 -18.72 5.95 -13.31
C LEU A 113 -20.15 5.37 -13.22
N HIS A 114 -20.71 4.93 -14.34
CA HIS A 114 -22.02 4.28 -14.35
C HIS A 114 -22.03 3.01 -13.49
N GLN A 115 -20.98 2.19 -13.57
CA GLN A 115 -20.87 0.98 -12.74
C GLN A 115 -20.87 1.31 -11.24
N ILE A 116 -20.06 2.31 -10.82
CA ILE A 116 -20.03 2.76 -9.41
C ILE A 116 -21.39 3.30 -8.97
N LYS A 117 -22.11 3.99 -9.87
CA LYS A 117 -23.45 4.52 -9.57
C LYS A 117 -24.47 3.40 -9.30
N GLU A 118 -24.42 2.31 -10.07
CA GLU A 118 -25.30 1.16 -9.83
C GLU A 118 -24.93 0.45 -8.51
N GLU A 119 -23.65 0.32 -8.19
CA GLU A 119 -23.20 -0.23 -6.89
C GLU A 119 -23.71 0.63 -5.71
N LEU A 120 -23.57 1.96 -5.79
CA LEU A 120 -24.10 2.88 -4.79
C LEU A 120 -25.62 2.75 -4.63
N LYS A 121 -26.36 2.59 -5.72
CA LYS A 121 -27.80 2.37 -5.68
C LYS A 121 -28.18 1.08 -4.95
N ASN A 122 -27.44 -0.01 -5.20
CA ASN A 122 -27.64 -1.28 -4.50
C ASN A 122 -27.38 -1.13 -2.99
N PHE A 123 -26.36 -0.36 -2.59
CA PHE A 123 -26.11 -0.08 -1.17
C PHE A 123 -27.20 0.77 -0.52
N CYS A 124 -27.74 1.78 -1.21
CA CYS A 124 -28.87 2.55 -0.70
C CYS A 124 -30.11 1.67 -0.45
N LEU A 125 -30.46 0.80 -1.40
CA LEU A 125 -31.58 -0.14 -1.24
C LEU A 125 -31.35 -1.11 -0.08
N ALA A 126 -30.12 -1.59 0.09
CA ALA A 126 -29.77 -2.46 1.21
C ALA A 126 -29.92 -1.74 2.57
N LEU A 127 -29.56 -0.46 2.65
CA LEU A 127 -29.74 0.36 3.85
C LEU A 127 -31.22 0.59 4.16
N GLU A 128 -32.04 0.91 3.16
CA GLU A 128 -33.50 1.09 3.31
C GLU A 128 -34.20 -0.19 3.81
N ASN A 129 -33.70 -1.37 3.43
CA ASN A 129 -34.25 -2.65 3.91
C ASN A 129 -33.81 -3.01 5.34
N LEU A 130 -32.76 -2.38 5.86
CA LEU A 130 -32.25 -2.60 7.22
C LEU A 130 -32.83 -1.60 8.23
N SER A 131 -33.38 -0.47 7.76
CA SER A 131 -34.12 0.50 8.56
C SER A 131 -35.59 0.12 8.72
#